data_AF-A0A972NA73-F1
#
_entry.id   AF-A0A972NA73-F1
#
_cell.length_a   1.000
_cell.length_b   1.000
_cell.length_c   1.000
_cell.angle_alpha   90.00
_cell.angle_beta   90.00
_cell.angle_gamma   90.00
#
_symmetry.space_group_name_H-M   'P 1'
#
loop_
_entity.id
_entity.type
_entity.pdbx_description
1 polymer ?
#
loop_
_entity_poly.entity_id
_entity_poly.type
_entity_poly.pdbx_seq_one_letter_code
_entity_poly.pdbx_strand_id
1 'polypeptide(L)' 'MATHKETGTPQTPRTEVTLEPGEAVWLCRCMHSKKYPFCDGTHREYEGYGPVKVSCALIQSGE' A
#
# COMPACT_ATOMS: atom_id res chain seq x y z
N MET A 1 0.67 9.87 8.35
CA MET A 1 -0.13 9.76 7.10
C MET A 1 0.81 9.29 6.00
N ALA A 2 0.53 8.13 5.39
CA ALA A 2 1.43 7.53 4.40
C ALA A 2 1.62 8.41 3.15
N THR A 3 2.86 8.76 2.84
CA THR A 3 3.25 9.48 1.63
C THR A 3 3.48 8.49 0.48
N HIS A 4 3.10 8.88 -0.75
CA HIS A 4 3.34 8.07 -1.96
C HIS A 4 4.21 8.86 -2.95
N LYS A 5 5.21 8.19 -3.54
CA LYS A 5 6.01 8.74 -4.63
C LYS A 5 6.08 7.74 -5.77
N GLU A 6 5.83 8.21 -6.99
CA GLU A 6 5.91 7.40 -8.20
C GLU A 6 7.28 7.58 -8.86
N THR A 7 8.05 6.50 -8.99
CA THR A 7 9.37 6.50 -9.64
C THR A 7 9.42 5.42 -10.71
N GLY A 8 9.53 5.82 -11.97
CA GLY A 8 9.32 4.94 -13.14
C GLY A 8 10.60 4.49 -13.85
N THR A 9 11.57 3.90 -13.15
CA THR A 9 12.72 3.24 -13.81
C THR A 9 12.70 1.72 -13.55
N PRO A 10 13.17 0.88 -14.49
CA PRO A 10 13.08 -0.59 -14.40
C PRO A 10 13.79 -1.20 -13.18
N GLN A 11 14.62 -0.40 -12.51
CA GLN A 11 15.47 -0.79 -11.38
C GLN A 11 15.09 -0.09 -10.07
N THR A 12 13.98 0.66 -10.03
CA THR A 12 13.43 1.25 -8.79
C THR A 12 11.98 0.82 -8.58
N PRO A 13 11.52 0.71 -7.32
CA PRO A 13 10.11 0.44 -7.06
C PRO A 13 9.24 1.53 -7.67
N ARG A 14 8.16 1.13 -8.37
CA ARG A 14 7.21 2.07 -8.99
C ARG A 14 6.56 2.98 -7.96
N THR A 15 6.36 2.48 -6.75
CA THR A 15 5.73 3.18 -5.65
C THR A 15 6.57 3.00 -4.40
N GLU A 16 6.92 4.12 -3.76
CA GLU A 16 7.44 4.14 -2.40
C GLU A 16 6.34 4.61 -1.44
N VAL A 17 6.17 3.88 -0.33
CA VAL A 17 5.22 4.22 0.75
C VAL A 17 5.98 4.26 2.07
N THR A 18 6.00 5.41 2.73
CA THR A 18 6.59 5.58 4.06
C THR A 18 5.52 5.47 5.14
N LEU A 19 5.78 4.68 6.17
CA LEU A 19 4.86 4.43 7.30
C LEU A 19 5.59 4.70 8.62
N GLU A 20 4.95 5.44 9.51
CA GLU A 20 5.38 5.57 10.90
C GLU A 20 5.07 4.29 11.69
N PRO A 21 5.82 4.02 12.78
CA PRO A 21 5.59 2.83 13.58
C PRO A 21 4.17 2.79 14.16
N GLY A 22 3.46 1.67 13.96
CA GLY A 22 2.06 1.52 14.36
C GLY A 22 1.06 1.98 13.30
N GLU A 23 1.50 2.62 12.20
CA GLU A 23 0.62 2.89 11.06
C GLU A 23 0.36 1.62 10.24
N ALA A 24 -0.83 1.56 9.65
CA ALA A 24 -1.20 0.56 8.68
C ALA A 24 -1.93 1.20 7.51
N VAL A 25 -1.68 0.67 6.31
CA VAL A 25 -2.33 1.07 5.07
C VAL A 25 -2.89 -0.15 4.36
N TRP A 26 -3.86 0.11 3.49
CA TRP A 26 -4.45 -0.89 2.62
C TRP A 26 -4.05 -0.60 1.19
N LEU A 27 -3.39 -1.56 0.54
CA LEU A 27 -2.97 -1.45 -0.85
C LEU A 27 -3.98 -2.09 -1.79
N CYS A 28 -4.15 -1.45 -2.94
CA CYS A 28 -5.02 -1.91 -4.00
C CYS A 28 -4.43 -3.15 -4.69
N ARG A 29 -5.27 -4.16 -4.92
CA ARG A 29 -4.95 -5.32 -5.77
C ARG A 29 -5.89 -5.52 -6.95
N CYS A 30 -6.99 -4.76 -7.01
CA CYS A 30 -7.93 -4.83 -8.12
C CYS A 30 -7.50 -3.95 -9.31
N MET A 31 -6.49 -3.09 -9.17
CA MET A 31 -6.03 -2.15 -10.20
C MET A 31 -7.06 -1.10 -10.67
N HIS A 32 -8.21 -1.00 -10.00
CA HIS A 32 -9.29 -0.04 -10.34
C HIS A 32 -9.44 1.11 -9.34
N SER A 33 -8.63 1.17 -8.29
CA SER A 33 -8.66 2.26 -7.31
C SER A 33 -8.32 3.61 -7.94
N LYS A 34 -9.12 4.63 -7.65
CA LYS A 34 -8.85 6.04 -8.03
C LYS A 34 -7.74 6.67 -7.19
N LYS A 35 -7.37 6.02 -6.08
CA LYS A 35 -6.27 6.43 -5.19
C LYS A 35 -5.11 5.44 -5.27
N TYR A 36 -4.88 4.83 -6.43
CA TYR A 36 -3.75 3.93 -6.63
C TYR A 36 -2.47 4.60 -6.12
N PRO A 37 -1.70 3.96 -5.22
CA PRO A 37 -1.63 2.52 -4.93
C PRO A 37 -2.50 2.05 -3.75
N PHE A 38 -3.23 2.96 -3.10
CA PHE A 38 -4.06 2.65 -1.94
C PHE A 38 -5.42 2.08 -2.34
N CYS A 39 -6.00 1.29 -1.45
CA CYS A 39 -7.37 0.80 -1.58
C CYS A 39 -8.37 1.91 -1.21
N ASP A 40 -9.30 2.19 -2.12
CA ASP A 40 -10.40 3.15 -1.94
C ASP A 40 -11.78 2.47 -1.79
N GLY A 41 -11.82 1.14 -1.80
CA GLY A 41 -13.06 0.35 -1.72
C GLY A 41 -13.59 -0.15 -3.06
N THR A 42 -13.05 0.32 -4.19
CA THR A 42 -13.46 -0.08 -5.55
C THR A 42 -13.32 -1.59 -5.79
N HIS A 43 -12.44 -2.28 -5.05
CA HIS A 43 -12.28 -3.73 -5.14
C HIS A 43 -13.58 -4.53 -4.88
N ARG A 44 -14.57 -3.96 -4.20
CA ARG A 44 -15.86 -4.62 -3.93
C ARG A 44 -16.70 -4.85 -5.19
N GLU A 45 -16.42 -4.11 -6.25
CA GLU A 45 -17.08 -4.26 -7.55
C GLU A 45 -16.44 -5.39 -8.39
N TYR A 46 -15.32 -5.96 -7.94
CA TYR A 46 -14.55 -6.99 -8.65
C TYR A 46 -14.46 -8.26 -7.81
N GLU A 47 -15.00 -9.37 -8.33
CA GLU A 47 -14.96 -10.65 -7.64
C GLU A 47 -13.53 -11.17 -7.46
N GLY A 48 -13.24 -11.73 -6.27
CA GLY A 48 -11.94 -12.34 -5.97
C GLY A 48 -10.83 -11.37 -5.53
N TYR A 49 -11.08 -10.07 -5.49
CA TYR A 49 -10.08 -9.08 -5.10
C TYR A 49 -10.34 -8.51 -3.69
N GLY A 50 -9.42 -8.80 -2.76
CA GLY A 50 -9.33 -8.11 -1.48
C GLY A 50 -8.07 -7.23 -1.39
N PRO A 51 -8.08 -6.11 -0.66
CA PRO A 51 -6.89 -5.30 -0.45
C PRO A 51 -5.87 -6.02 0.43
N VAL A 52 -4.61 -5.62 0.34
CA VAL A 52 -3.54 -6.11 1.24
C VAL A 52 -3.35 -5.10 2.35
N LYS A 53 -3.41 -5.55 3.60
CA LYS A 53 -3.00 -4.73 4.74
C LYS A 53 -1.48 -4.76 4.85
N VAL A 54 -0.84 -3.61 4.76
CA VAL A 54 0.58 -3.43 5.07
C VAL A 54 0.65 -2.61 6.35
N SER A 55 1.27 -3.14 7.39
CA SER A 55 1.47 -2.44 8.65
C SER A 55 2.96 -2.31 8.92
N CYS A 56 3.39 -1.11 9.32
CA CYS A 56 4.69 -0.94 9.95
C CYS A 56 4.53 -1.42 11.39
N ALA A 57 4.84 -2.70 11.60
CA ALA A 57 4.99 -3.18 12.96
C ALA A 57 6.03 -2.28 13.65
N LEU A 58 5.72 -1.80 14.85
CA LEU A 58 6.74 -1.25 15.74
C LEU A 58 7.86 -2.28 15.73
N ILE A 59 9.04 -1.91 15.25
CA ILE A 59 10.23 -2.71 15.46
C ILE A 59 10.25 -3.10 16.94
N GLN A 60 9.99 -4.36 17.24
CA GLN A 60 10.63 -4.95 18.41
C GLN A 60 12.10 -5.00 17.99
N SER A 61 12.83 -3.93 18.28
CA SER A 61 14.28 -3.96 18.33
C SER A 61 14.63 -5.07 19.33
N GLY A 62 14.99 -6.24 18.82
CA GLY A 62 15.23 -7.42 19.63
C GLY A 62 15.91 -8.46 18.78
N GLU A 63 17.24 -8.29 18.67
CA GLU A 63 18.30 -9.28 18.38
C GLU A 63 18.21 -10.18 17.14
#